data_AF-A0A4D8Q763-F1
#
_entry.id   AF-A0A4D8Q763-F1
#
_cell.length_a   1.000
_cell.length_b   1.000
_cell.length_c   1.000
_cell.angle_alpha   90.00
_cell.angle_beta   90.00
_cell.angle_gamma   90.00
#
_symmetry.space_group_name_H-M   'P 1'
#
loop_
_entity.id
_entity.type
_entity.pdbx_description
1 polymer ?
#
loop_
_entity_poly.entity_id
_entity_poly.type
_entity_poly.pdbx_seq_one_letter_code
_entity_poly.pdbx_strand_id
1 'polypeptide(L)'
;MDRPAAINRTVQEADIWLNELFEDMQAASKDTAYASLRAVLHELRDRLTVDEAAQLAAQLPMLVCGLYFNSWKPAANPTRVRTVQEFLDGVRDRAPGHEEIDPDLATRCVFALLARHVSPGEIDDVIRQLPMELRALWTPPRAERSAIVEAVVTLVEIDRGTVLDEDAGRSSPTPPTKVSR
;
A
#
# COMPACT_ATOMS: atom_id res chain seq x y z
N MET A 1 6.37 -0.90 32.88
CA MET A 1 7.32 0.23 32.80
C MET A 1 6.58 1.41 32.21
N ASP A 2 6.56 2.54 32.90
CA ASP A 2 6.01 3.79 32.38
C ASP A 2 7.00 4.38 31.36
N ARG A 3 6.63 4.40 30.07
CA ARG A 3 7.43 5.00 29.00
C ARG A 3 6.77 6.31 28.59
N PRO A 4 7.56 7.33 28.16
CA PRO A 4 7.01 8.54 27.58
C PRO A 4 5.98 8.25 26.48
N ALA A 5 4.89 9.03 26.43
CA ALA A 5 3.81 8.83 25.46
C ALA A 5 4.29 8.83 24.01
N ALA A 6 5.32 9.63 23.69
CA ALA A 6 5.93 9.65 22.36
C ALA A 6 6.55 8.29 21.97
N ILE A 7 7.19 7.60 22.93
CA ILE A 7 7.77 6.26 22.70
C ILE A 7 6.65 5.23 22.52
N ASN A 8 5.60 5.28 23.34
CA ASN A 8 4.45 4.37 23.18
C ASN A 8 3.78 4.56 21.81
N ARG A 9 3.62 5.82 21.36
CA ARG A 9 3.03 6.13 20.06
C ARG A 9 3.84 5.54 18.91
N THR A 10 5.16 5.77 18.87
CA THR A 10 5.95 5.25 17.75
C THR A 10 6.04 3.73 17.73
N VAL A 11 6.03 3.07 18.90
CA VAL A 11 5.93 1.60 18.97
C VAL A 11 4.60 1.14 18.38
N GLN A 12 3.49 1.78 18.75
CA GLN A 12 2.17 1.46 18.23
C GLN A 12 2.08 1.67 16.71
N GLU A 13 2.60 2.79 16.18
CA GLU A 13 2.63 3.06 14.74
C GLU A 13 3.46 2.01 13.98
N ALA A 14 4.64 1.66 14.51
CA ALA A 14 5.48 0.62 13.92
C ALA A 14 4.81 -0.76 13.97
N ASP A 15 4.13 -1.10 15.07
CA ASP A 15 3.36 -2.34 15.20
C ASP A 15 2.23 -2.40 14.18
N ILE A 16 1.52 -1.29 13.93
CA ILE A 16 0.48 -1.22 12.88
C ILE A 16 1.08 -1.55 11.52
N TRP A 17 2.17 -0.88 11.14
CA TRP A 17 2.84 -1.11 9.86
C TRP A 17 3.33 -2.56 9.70
N LEU A 18 3.93 -3.12 10.76
CA LEU A 18 4.44 -4.49 10.74
C LEU A 18 3.32 -5.53 10.68
N ASN A 19 2.18 -5.28 11.34
CA ASN A 19 1.03 -6.18 11.27
C ASN A 19 0.40 -6.15 9.87
N GLU A 20 0.21 -4.96 9.28
CA GLU A 20 -0.27 -4.84 7.89
C GLU A 20 0.67 -5.57 6.91
N LEU A 21 1.99 -5.37 7.05
CA LEU A 21 2.96 -6.04 6.19
C LEU A 21 2.97 -7.55 6.38
N PHE A 22 2.87 -8.01 7.62
CA PHE A 22 2.78 -9.43 7.96
C PHE A 22 1.57 -10.08 7.28
N GLU A 23 0.42 -9.42 7.31
CA GLU A 23 -0.81 -9.88 6.66
C GLU A 23 -0.70 -9.85 5.13
N ASP A 24 -0.24 -8.75 4.54
CA ASP A 24 -0.07 -8.57 3.10
C ASP A 24 0.86 -9.63 2.49
N MET A 25 1.94 -9.97 3.21
CA MET A 25 2.91 -10.96 2.77
C MET A 25 2.51 -12.39 3.10
N GLN A 26 1.50 -12.60 3.97
CA GLN A 26 1.26 -13.88 4.64
C GLN A 26 2.56 -14.46 5.23
N ALA A 27 3.33 -13.59 5.90
CA ALA A 27 4.68 -13.91 6.32
C ALA A 27 4.69 -15.04 7.36
N ALA A 28 5.79 -15.80 7.40
CA ALA A 28 5.95 -16.92 8.35
C ALA A 28 5.94 -16.44 9.81
N SER A 29 6.40 -15.21 10.07
CA SER A 29 6.46 -14.60 11.39
C SER A 29 6.52 -13.07 11.31
N LYS A 30 6.31 -12.40 12.45
CA LYS A 30 6.54 -10.94 12.56
C LYS A 30 8.02 -10.57 12.34
N ASP A 31 8.94 -11.45 12.72
CA ASP A 31 10.37 -11.25 12.48
C ASP A 31 10.69 -11.26 10.98
N THR A 32 10.04 -12.16 10.22
CA THR A 32 10.12 -12.18 8.75
C THR A 32 9.60 -10.86 8.16
N ALA A 33 8.43 -10.37 8.60
CA ALA A 33 7.90 -9.09 8.13
C ALA A 33 8.83 -7.90 8.46
N TYR A 34 9.39 -7.86 9.66
CA TYR A 34 10.38 -6.86 10.06
C TYR A 34 11.66 -6.94 9.22
N ALA A 35 12.18 -8.15 8.96
CA ALA A 35 13.35 -8.37 8.13
C ALA A 35 13.10 -7.91 6.69
N SER A 36 11.92 -8.18 6.13
CA SER A 36 11.49 -7.71 4.81
C SER A 36 11.39 -6.18 4.74
N LEU A 37 10.74 -5.54 5.72
CA LEU A 37 10.66 -4.08 5.80
C LEU A 37 12.05 -3.46 5.81
N ARG A 38 12.93 -3.95 6.68
CA ARG A 38 14.32 -3.48 6.79
C ARG A 38 15.07 -3.63 5.48
N ALA A 39 15.05 -4.83 4.89
CA ALA A 39 15.81 -5.14 3.68
C ALA A 39 15.39 -4.26 2.50
N VAL A 40 14.08 -4.14 2.26
CA VAL A 40 13.54 -3.33 1.16
C VAL A 40 13.78 -1.84 1.40
N LEU A 41 13.57 -1.34 2.62
CA LEU A 41 13.82 0.07 2.94
C LEU A 41 15.30 0.45 2.74
N HIS A 42 16.23 -0.42 3.14
CA HIS A 42 17.66 -0.19 2.94
C HIS A 42 18.03 -0.23 1.46
N GLU A 43 17.47 -1.17 0.71
CA GLU A 43 17.73 -1.29 -0.73
C GLU A 43 17.16 -0.08 -1.50
N LEU A 44 15.97 0.38 -1.16
CA LEU A 44 15.38 1.60 -1.70
C LEU A 44 16.20 2.84 -1.34
N ARG A 45 16.53 3.03 -0.05
CA ARG A 45 17.32 4.16 0.47
C ARG A 45 18.63 4.35 -0.29
N ASP A 46 19.35 3.27 -0.55
CA ASP A 46 20.68 3.34 -1.18
C ASP A 46 20.62 3.80 -2.65
N ARG A 47 19.43 3.95 -3.25
CA ARG A 47 19.20 4.51 -4.60
C ARG A 47 18.72 5.96 -4.59
N LEU A 48 18.26 6.44 -3.45
CA LEU A 48 17.83 7.82 -3.32
C LEU A 48 19.05 8.72 -3.10
N THR A 49 18.93 9.98 -3.50
CA THR A 49 19.86 11.01 -3.05
C THR A 49 19.74 11.16 -1.53
N VAL A 50 20.74 11.79 -0.91
CA VAL A 50 20.74 12.02 0.55
C VAL A 50 19.51 12.81 0.99
N ASP A 51 19.13 13.82 0.22
CA ASP A 51 17.99 14.69 0.53
C ASP A 51 16.66 13.93 0.43
N GLU A 52 16.47 13.14 -0.63
CA GLU A 52 15.25 12.34 -0.84
C GLU A 52 15.13 11.19 0.18
N ALA A 53 16.26 10.57 0.55
CA ALA A 53 16.27 9.60 1.63
C ALA A 53 15.85 10.23 2.97
N ALA A 54 16.26 11.47 3.23
CA ALA A 54 15.87 12.19 4.44
C ALA A 54 14.39 12.62 4.42
N GLN A 55 13.87 13.04 3.26
CA GLN A 55 12.45 13.38 3.06
C GLN A 55 11.55 12.16 3.29
N LEU A 56 11.89 11.01 2.69
CA LEU A 56 11.16 9.76 2.91
C LEU A 56 11.19 9.37 4.39
N ALA A 57 12.35 9.46 5.04
CA ALA A 57 12.50 9.11 6.44
C ALA A 57 11.65 9.98 7.39
N ALA A 58 11.35 11.22 7.00
CA ALA A 58 10.48 12.11 7.77
C ALA A 58 9.00 11.69 7.75
N GLN A 59 8.61 10.77 6.87
CA GLN A 59 7.26 10.20 6.78
C GLN A 59 7.13 8.85 7.49
N LEU A 60 8.23 8.30 8.01
CA LEU A 60 8.23 7.00 8.69
C LEU A 60 7.95 7.17 10.20
N PRO A 61 7.31 6.18 10.86
CA PRO A 61 7.27 6.13 12.32
C PRO A 61 8.68 6.22 12.90
N MET A 62 8.87 6.96 13.99
CA MET A 62 10.22 7.25 14.55
C MET A 62 11.07 5.98 14.77
N LEU A 63 10.48 4.88 15.21
CA LEU A 63 11.17 3.59 15.36
C LEU A 63 11.62 3.00 14.00
N VAL A 64 10.77 3.09 12.97
CA VAL A 64 11.09 2.67 11.60
C VAL A 64 12.12 3.61 10.98
N CYS A 65 12.09 4.91 11.32
CA CYS A 65 13.11 5.88 10.93
C CYS A 65 14.51 5.50 11.47
N GLY A 66 14.59 5.07 12.74
CA GLY A 66 15.82 4.55 13.32
C GLY A 66 16.33 3.29 12.60
N LEU A 67 15.43 2.37 12.25
CA LEU A 67 15.74 1.21 11.41
C LEU A 67 16.27 1.62 10.03
N TYR A 68 15.59 2.58 9.39
CA TYR A 68 15.88 3.08 8.05
C TYR A 68 17.29 3.65 7.93
N PHE A 69 17.77 4.39 8.94
CA PHE A 69 19.11 4.97 8.92
C PHE A 69 20.22 4.03 9.43
N ASN A 70 19.86 2.89 10.02
CA ASN A 70 20.85 1.98 10.57
C ASN A 70 21.83 1.49 9.47
N SER A 71 23.12 1.48 9.81
CA SER A 71 24.23 1.09 8.92
C SER A 71 24.32 1.86 7.59
N TRP A 72 23.71 3.04 7.47
CA TRP A 72 23.75 3.82 6.23
C TRP A 72 25.14 4.44 5.98
N LYS A 73 25.56 4.47 4.71
CA LYS A 73 26.77 5.14 4.21
C LYS A 73 26.39 6.18 3.16
N PRO A 74 26.00 7.42 3.55
CA PRO A 74 25.46 8.42 2.63
C PRO A 74 26.40 8.79 1.48
N ALA A 75 27.71 8.74 1.69
CA ALA A 75 28.71 9.06 0.67
C ALA A 75 28.73 8.09 -0.52
N ALA A 76 28.10 6.92 -0.40
CA ALA A 76 27.98 5.94 -1.48
C ALA A 76 26.69 6.11 -2.31
N ASN A 77 25.78 7.00 -1.89
CA ASN A 77 24.51 7.22 -2.56
C ASN A 77 24.66 8.21 -3.74
N PRO A 78 23.83 8.06 -4.80
CA PRO A 78 22.99 6.90 -5.09
C PRO A 78 23.82 5.76 -5.69
N THR A 79 23.57 4.54 -5.23
CA THR A 79 24.12 3.32 -5.81
C THR A 79 23.45 3.04 -7.17
N ARG A 80 24.22 2.47 -8.10
CA ARG A 80 23.73 2.17 -9.46
C ARG A 80 23.18 0.76 -9.52
N VAL A 81 21.86 0.65 -9.62
CA VAL A 81 21.16 -0.58 -10.00
C VAL A 81 20.22 -0.26 -11.14
N ARG A 82 20.23 -1.08 -12.18
CA ARG A 82 19.53 -0.79 -13.43
C ARG A 82 18.37 -1.74 -13.70
N THR A 83 18.43 -2.95 -13.16
CA THR A 83 17.43 -3.99 -13.41
C THR A 83 16.63 -4.33 -12.16
N VAL A 84 15.42 -4.86 -12.36
CA VAL A 84 14.62 -5.40 -11.25
C VAL A 84 15.35 -6.53 -10.55
N GLN A 85 16.01 -7.42 -11.28
CA GLN A 85 16.71 -8.57 -10.68
C GLN A 85 17.84 -8.12 -9.75
N GLU A 86 18.66 -7.15 -10.15
CA GLU A 86 19.71 -6.57 -9.29
C GLU A 86 19.13 -5.95 -8.01
N PHE A 87 17.94 -5.34 -8.09
CA PHE A 87 17.25 -4.82 -6.90
C PHE A 87 16.83 -5.95 -5.97
N LEU A 88 16.18 -6.98 -6.51
CA LEU A 88 15.67 -8.11 -5.74
C LEU A 88 16.81 -8.92 -5.10
N ASP A 89 17.94 -9.07 -5.79
CA ASP A 89 19.13 -9.71 -5.24
C ASP A 89 19.70 -8.89 -4.07
N GLY A 90 19.74 -7.55 -4.19
CA GLY A 90 20.14 -6.68 -3.09
C GLY A 90 19.19 -6.74 -1.88
N VAL A 91 17.87 -6.90 -2.10
CA VAL A 91 16.92 -7.17 -1.00
C VAL A 91 17.25 -8.50 -0.32
N ARG A 92 17.49 -9.57 -1.09
CA ARG A 92 17.85 -10.89 -0.56
C ARG A 92 19.11 -10.82 0.30
N ASP A 93 20.16 -10.17 -0.20
CA ASP A 93 21.44 -10.04 0.50
C ASP A 93 21.35 -9.26 1.83
N ARG A 94 20.32 -8.42 1.98
CA ARG A 94 20.04 -7.66 3.21
C ARG A 94 19.16 -8.40 4.20
N ALA A 95 18.74 -9.62 3.91
CA ALA A 95 17.94 -10.46 4.79
C ALA A 95 18.64 -11.77 5.20
N PRO A 96 19.88 -11.72 5.75
CA PRO A 96 20.58 -12.94 6.16
C PRO A 96 19.83 -13.65 7.29
N GLY A 97 19.71 -14.99 7.19
CA GLY A 97 18.97 -15.81 8.15
C GLY A 97 17.45 -15.78 7.97
N HIS A 98 16.99 -15.19 6.87
CA HIS A 98 15.58 -15.16 6.45
C HIS A 98 15.44 -15.60 4.99
N GLU A 99 16.04 -16.74 4.65
CA GLU A 99 16.04 -17.30 3.29
C GLU A 99 14.63 -17.67 2.78
N GLU A 100 13.63 -17.73 3.68
CA GLU A 100 12.22 -17.90 3.34
C GLU A 100 11.58 -16.67 2.67
N ILE A 101 12.22 -15.49 2.73
CA ILE A 101 11.68 -14.27 2.13
C ILE A 101 11.75 -14.37 0.60
N ASP A 102 10.60 -14.24 -0.06
CA ASP A 102 10.53 -13.92 -1.48
C ASP A 102 10.80 -12.42 -1.68
N PRO A 103 11.91 -12.02 -2.33
CA PRO A 103 12.25 -10.61 -2.49
C PRO A 103 11.26 -9.82 -3.34
N ASP A 104 10.63 -10.42 -4.36
CA ASP A 104 9.67 -9.70 -5.23
C ASP A 104 8.40 -9.40 -4.45
N LEU A 105 7.85 -10.41 -3.75
CA LEU A 105 6.70 -10.24 -2.87
C LEU A 105 6.97 -9.21 -1.79
N ALA A 106 8.09 -9.35 -1.06
CA ALA A 106 8.49 -8.41 -0.01
C ALA A 106 8.59 -6.98 -0.53
N THR A 107 9.22 -6.79 -1.69
CA THR A 107 9.39 -5.46 -2.30
C THR A 107 8.04 -4.84 -2.64
N ARG A 108 7.15 -5.60 -3.29
CA ARG A 108 5.82 -5.10 -3.67
C ARG A 108 4.95 -4.79 -2.47
N CYS A 109 4.95 -5.64 -1.44
CA CYS A 109 4.19 -5.41 -0.22
C CYS A 109 4.71 -4.18 0.54
N VAL A 110 6.03 -4.01 0.66
CA VAL A 110 6.61 -2.82 1.30
C VAL A 110 6.33 -1.55 0.49
N PHE A 111 6.39 -1.59 -0.84
CA PHE A 111 6.05 -0.42 -1.67
C PHE A 111 4.56 -0.07 -1.57
N ALA A 112 3.67 -1.06 -1.53
CA ALA A 112 2.25 -0.85 -1.28
C ALA A 112 2.00 -0.25 0.12
N LEU A 113 2.69 -0.76 1.16
CA LEU A 113 2.64 -0.23 2.51
C LEU A 113 3.06 1.25 2.54
N LEU A 114 4.19 1.59 1.91
CA LEU A 114 4.64 2.97 1.78
C LEU A 114 3.59 3.84 1.07
N ALA A 115 3.01 3.35 -0.03
CA ALA A 115 1.98 4.09 -0.76
C ALA A 115 0.70 4.36 0.06
N ARG A 116 0.40 3.53 1.08
CA ARG A 116 -0.75 3.74 1.98
C ARG A 116 -0.47 4.75 3.09
N HIS A 117 0.76 4.80 3.60
CA HIS A 117 1.09 5.58 4.81
C HIS A 117 1.92 6.85 4.55
N VAL A 118 2.61 6.93 3.42
CA VAL A 118 3.41 8.09 3.02
C VAL A 118 2.59 8.97 2.08
N SER A 119 2.82 10.29 2.14
CA SER A 119 2.08 11.22 1.28
C SER A 119 2.27 10.90 -0.22
N PRO A 120 1.23 11.05 -1.07
CA PRO A 120 1.34 10.74 -2.50
C PRO A 120 2.45 11.51 -3.22
N GLY A 121 2.67 12.78 -2.87
CA GLY A 121 3.72 13.60 -3.47
C GLY A 121 5.12 13.07 -3.19
N GLU A 122 5.37 12.64 -1.95
CA GLU A 122 6.64 12.01 -1.56
C GLU A 122 6.85 10.68 -2.29
N ILE A 123 5.80 9.86 -2.45
CA ILE A 123 5.89 8.63 -3.25
C ILE A 123 6.23 8.93 -4.70
N ASP A 124 5.63 9.97 -5.30
CA ASP A 124 5.95 10.40 -6.66
C ASP A 124 7.41 10.89 -6.77
N ASP A 125 7.93 11.59 -5.78
CA ASP A 125 9.33 12.03 -5.69
C ASP A 125 10.28 10.80 -5.64
N VAL A 126 10.01 9.84 -4.74
CA VAL A 126 10.76 8.58 -4.63
C VAL A 126 10.76 7.80 -5.95
N ILE A 127 9.60 7.60 -6.59
CA ILE A 127 9.48 6.88 -7.86
C ILE A 127 10.27 7.57 -8.98
N ARG A 128 10.31 8.91 -8.98
CA ARG A 128 11.04 9.69 -9.99
C ARG A 128 12.55 9.49 -9.90
N GLN A 129 13.10 9.20 -8.72
CA GLN A 129 14.53 8.89 -8.52
C GLN A 129 14.92 7.51 -9.07
N LEU A 130 13.94 6.61 -9.31
CA LEU A 130 14.21 5.25 -9.74
C LEU A 130 14.28 5.13 -11.28
N PRO A 131 15.16 4.25 -11.81
CA PRO A 131 15.13 3.81 -13.20
C PRO A 131 13.75 3.27 -13.60
N MET A 132 13.37 3.46 -14.86
CA MET A 132 12.04 3.11 -15.38
C MET A 132 11.64 1.65 -15.09
N GLU A 133 12.58 0.72 -15.14
CA GLU A 133 12.34 -0.70 -14.85
C GLU A 133 11.90 -0.93 -13.41
N LEU A 134 12.50 -0.23 -12.44
CA LEU A 134 12.16 -0.36 -11.02
C LEU A 134 10.82 0.29 -10.68
N ARG A 135 10.35 1.25 -11.48
CA ARG A 135 9.02 1.87 -11.28
C ARG A 135 7.90 0.85 -11.42
N ALA A 136 8.10 -0.23 -12.18
CA ALA A 136 7.11 -1.30 -12.32
C ALA A 136 6.85 -2.08 -11.02
N LEU A 137 7.75 -2.01 -10.04
CA LEU A 137 7.57 -2.63 -8.72
C LEU A 137 6.54 -1.89 -7.85
N TRP A 138 6.27 -0.61 -8.15
CA TRP A 138 5.28 0.22 -7.45
C TRP A 138 3.85 -0.01 -7.94
N THR A 139 3.67 -0.80 -9.01
CA THR A 139 2.33 -1.23 -9.42
C THR A 139 1.90 -2.38 -8.50
N PRO A 140 0.73 -2.30 -7.84
CA PRO A 140 0.28 -3.36 -6.95
C PRO A 140 0.17 -4.69 -7.70
N PRO A 141 0.46 -5.83 -7.05
CA PRO A 141 0.10 -7.14 -7.56
C PRO A 141 -1.36 -7.12 -8.01
N ARG A 142 -1.65 -7.75 -9.14
CA ARG A 142 -2.92 -7.71 -9.89
C ARG A 142 -4.21 -8.05 -9.09
N ALA A 143 -4.12 -8.38 -7.79
CA ALA A 143 -5.22 -8.75 -6.92
C ALA A 143 -6.25 -7.62 -6.67
N GLU A 144 -5.88 -6.34 -6.72
CA GLU A 144 -6.82 -5.25 -6.41
C GLU A 144 -7.63 -4.74 -7.60
N ARG A 145 -7.25 -5.10 -8.83
CA ARG A 145 -8.10 -4.82 -10.00
C ARG A 145 -9.40 -5.62 -9.97
N SER A 146 -9.46 -6.73 -9.25
CA SER A 146 -10.70 -7.52 -9.13
C SER A 146 -11.69 -6.90 -8.14
N ALA A 147 -11.23 -6.40 -6.99
CA ALA A 147 -12.11 -5.83 -5.96
C ALA A 147 -12.75 -4.50 -6.40
N ILE A 148 -11.99 -3.63 -7.11
CA ILE A 148 -12.53 -2.38 -7.64
C ILE A 148 -13.49 -2.66 -8.80
N VAL A 149 -13.18 -3.61 -9.68
CA VAL A 149 -14.09 -4.00 -10.78
C VAL A 149 -15.35 -4.67 -10.24
N GLU A 150 -15.27 -5.55 -9.25
CA GLU A 150 -16.44 -6.16 -8.60
C GLU A 150 -17.30 -5.09 -7.92
N ALA A 151 -16.70 -4.18 -7.14
CA ALA A 151 -17.44 -3.10 -6.48
C ALA A 151 -18.13 -2.17 -7.49
N VAL A 152 -17.46 -1.85 -8.61
CA VAL A 152 -18.03 -1.03 -9.69
C VAL A 152 -19.13 -1.77 -10.43
N VAL A 153 -18.98 -3.08 -10.69
CA VAL A 153 -20.02 -3.91 -11.32
C VAL A 153 -21.26 -4.00 -10.43
N THR A 154 -21.10 -4.23 -9.12
CA THR A 154 -22.21 -4.27 -8.16
C THR A 154 -22.95 -2.93 -8.09
N LEU A 155 -22.23 -1.80 -8.10
CA LEU A 155 -22.85 -0.47 -8.11
C LEU A 155 -23.65 -0.20 -9.41
N VAL A 156 -23.15 -0.65 -10.56
CA VAL A 156 -23.85 -0.50 -11.85
C VAL A 156 -25.09 -1.40 -11.95
N GLU A 157 -25.09 -2.56 -11.31
CA GLU A 157 -26.26 -3.46 -11.27
C GLU A 157 -27.38 -2.92 -10.36
N ILE A 158 -27.03 -2.26 -9.24
CA ILE A 158 -28.00 -1.62 -8.34
C ILE A 158 -28.71 -0.45 -9.02
N ASP A 159 -28.01 0.36 -9.81
CA ASP A 159 -28.57 1.53 -10.50
C ASP A 159 -29.52 1.15 -11.66
N ARG A 160 -29.40 -0.07 -12.20
CA ARG A 160 -30.31 -0.60 -13.22
C ARG A 160 -31.60 -1.20 -12.67
N GLY A 161 -31.69 -1.42 -11.36
CA GLY A 161 -32.84 -2.07 -10.70
C GLY A 161 -33.92 -1.11 -10.18
N THR A 162 -33.73 0.21 -10.23
CA THR A 162 -34.55 1.20 -9.50
C THR A 162 -35.50 2.03 -10.36
N VAL A 163 -35.64 1.74 -11.66
CA VAL A 163 -36.61 2.46 -12.53
C VAL A 163 -37.71 1.51 -12.96
N LEU A 164 -38.76 1.32 -12.15
CA LEU A 164 -40.15 1.03 -12.58
C LEU A 164 -41.09 1.02 -11.33
N ASP A 165 -41.75 2.15 -11.03
CA ASP A 165 -43.20 2.23 -10.76
C ASP A 165 -43.59 3.63 -10.25
N GLU A 166 -43.73 4.59 -11.15
CA GLU A 166 -44.51 5.81 -10.94
C GLU A 166 -45.19 6.20 -12.25
N ASP A 167 -46.26 5.48 -12.64
CA ASP A 167 -47.38 6.12 -13.34
C ASP A 167 -48.61 5.21 -13.44
N ALA A 168 -49.58 5.42 -12.54
CA ALA A 168 -50.94 4.90 -12.70
C ALA A 168 -51.97 6.01 -12.46
N GLY A 169 -52.12 6.86 -13.47
CA GLY A 169 -53.44 7.10 -14.09
C GLY A 169 -54.49 7.85 -13.27
N ARG A 170 -54.42 9.18 -13.31
CA ARG A 170 -55.57 10.07 -13.08
C ARG A 170 -56.49 10.01 -14.31
N SER A 171 -57.73 9.52 -14.17
CA SER A 171 -58.89 9.93 -15.00
C SER A 171 -60.22 9.43 -14.44
N SER A 172 -61.15 10.36 -14.24
CA SER A 172 -62.62 10.18 -14.20
C SER A 172 -63.20 11.18 -15.24
N PRO A 173 -64.52 11.29 -15.51
CA PRO A 173 -65.69 10.47 -15.15
C PRO A 173 -66.69 10.25 -16.33
N THR A 174 -67.67 9.34 -16.21
CA THR A 174 -69.08 9.58 -16.66
C THR A 174 -70.07 8.48 -16.15
N PRO A 175 -71.31 8.82 -15.76
CA PRO A 175 -72.40 7.90 -15.34
C PRO A 175 -73.34 7.59 -16.55
N PRO A 176 -74.54 6.94 -16.49
CA PRO A 176 -75.42 6.63 -15.33
C PRO A 176 -76.20 5.27 -15.37
N THR A 177 -77.08 5.08 -14.37
CA THR A 177 -78.50 4.60 -14.51
C THR A 177 -78.89 3.26 -13.83
N LYS A 178 -79.68 3.43 -12.74
CA LYS A 178 -80.91 2.70 -12.30
C LYS A 178 -80.91 1.16 -12.12
N VAL A 179 -81.37 0.70 -10.94
CA VAL A 179 -82.75 0.27 -10.60
C VAL A 179 -82.73 -0.50 -9.27
N SER A 180 -83.69 -0.16 -8.41
CA SER A 180 -84.42 -0.92 -7.36
C SER A 180 -83.96 -2.35 -7.02
N ARG A 181 -83.97 -2.78 -5.75
CA ARG A 181 -85.16 -2.87 -4.88
C ARG A 181 -84.73 -3.22 -3.45
#